data_AF-A0A8J7VYB3-F1
#
_entry.id   AF-A0A8J7VYB3-F1
#
_cell.length_a   1.000
_cell.length_b   1.000
_cell.length_c   1.000
_cell.angle_alpha   90.00
_cell.angle_beta   90.00
_cell.angle_gamma   90.00
#
_symmetry.space_group_name_H-M   'P 1'
#
loop_
_entity.id
_entity.type
_entity.pdbx_description
1 polymer ?
#
loop_
_entity_poly.entity_id
_entity_poly.type
_entity_poly.pdbx_seq_one_letter_code
_entity_poly.pdbx_strand_id
1 'polypeptide(L)'
;MDPRYTRRVQAGWSLVEMAVVLVVLALVGILAVRLGDLGGSVAREQDRDAQLADADAALIGFLLAHQRLPAADDAARDGLEDPGNRSGWLPVRTLGLPADLRVRYAVSASLSSAPAADRFSPLLPDAPDDTDGHAAALTGLDTCMVLKALQTGSGSAELDGVPVAYALTDTGGAGDDFTPDIVAALPGSEDAVGQRTLAVGPGELAVRISCLDRVVRTTAAARSAYAASDMVAFAELFRDIRAVAYQSNQTSVEMAALSLTMASMNFALGLYQTSADSFTMAEGWPVPVGLPVAIVSMIATAGAMATASYDLASASADRAEAPEERDDAQRQLAAADAYLLEAETRAEAAYARASALDAGGLDP
;
A
#
# COMPACT_ATOMS: atom_id res chain seq x y z
N MET A 1 69.99 -39.86 -63.22
CA MET A 1 68.65 -39.61 -62.65
C MET A 1 68.32 -40.83 -61.82
N ASP A 2 68.35 -40.69 -60.50
CA ASP A 2 68.20 -41.80 -59.54
C ASP A 2 67.01 -41.49 -58.62
N PRO A 3 65.92 -42.29 -58.62
CA PRO A 3 64.74 -41.98 -57.84
C PRO A 3 64.94 -42.48 -56.40
N ARG A 4 65.11 -41.54 -55.46
CA ARG A 4 65.07 -41.84 -54.01
C ARG A 4 63.64 -42.19 -53.60
N TYR A 5 63.34 -43.47 -53.44
CA TYR A 5 62.12 -43.94 -52.78
C TYR A 5 62.24 -43.72 -51.27
N THR A 6 61.59 -42.70 -50.73
CA THR A 6 61.34 -42.57 -49.29
C THR A 6 60.25 -43.57 -48.89
N ARG A 7 60.65 -44.70 -48.31
CA ARG A 7 59.71 -45.64 -47.69
C ARG A 7 59.11 -44.97 -46.44
N ARG A 8 57.88 -44.45 -46.54
CA ARG A 8 57.08 -44.11 -45.36
C ARG A 8 56.76 -45.42 -44.66
N VAL A 9 57.32 -45.61 -43.46
CA VAL A 9 56.89 -46.68 -42.56
C VAL A 9 55.51 -46.28 -42.05
N GLN A 10 54.47 -46.93 -42.56
CA GLN A 10 53.15 -46.87 -41.95
C GLN A 10 53.23 -47.65 -40.63
N ALA A 11 53.34 -46.93 -39.52
CA ALA A 11 53.15 -47.52 -38.20
C ALA A 11 51.67 -47.92 -38.10
N GLY A 12 51.39 -49.22 -38.18
CA GLY A 12 50.08 -49.77 -37.91
C GLY A 12 49.73 -49.52 -36.44
N TRP A 13 48.48 -49.12 -36.18
CA TRP A 13 48.01 -48.89 -34.82
C TRP A 13 48.10 -50.17 -33.99
N SER A 14 48.62 -50.04 -32.78
CA SER A 14 48.68 -51.14 -31.82
C SER A 14 47.27 -51.46 -31.31
N LEU A 15 46.95 -52.75 -31.12
CA LEU A 15 45.72 -53.19 -30.45
C LEU A 15 45.52 -52.51 -29.08
N VAL A 16 46.62 -52.23 -28.38
CA VAL A 16 46.60 -51.55 -27.08
C VAL A 16 46.17 -50.10 -27.21
N GLU A 17 46.57 -49.42 -28.27
CA GLU A 17 46.24 -48.01 -28.52
C GLU A 17 44.74 -47.85 -28.81
N MET A 18 44.16 -48.75 -29.60
CA MET A 18 42.70 -48.80 -29.82
C MET A 18 41.93 -49.12 -28.53
N ALA A 19 42.42 -50.06 -27.70
CA ALA A 19 41.78 -50.39 -26.44
C ALA A 19 41.74 -49.19 -25.47
N VAL A 20 42.84 -48.43 -25.38
CA VAL A 20 42.89 -47.22 -24.54
C VAL A 20 41.93 -46.15 -25.04
N VAL A 21 41.88 -45.91 -26.35
CA VAL A 21 40.94 -44.93 -26.94
C VAL A 21 39.48 -45.28 -26.63
N LEU A 22 39.11 -46.56 -26.75
CA LEU A 22 37.76 -47.01 -26.42
C LEU A 22 37.41 -46.83 -24.93
N VAL A 23 38.37 -47.08 -24.02
CA VAL A 23 38.17 -46.83 -22.58
C VAL A 23 37.99 -45.33 -22.30
N VAL A 24 38.81 -44.47 -22.92
CA VAL A 24 38.68 -43.01 -22.76
C VAL A 24 37.33 -42.53 -23.31
N LEU A 25 36.92 -42.99 -24.49
CA LEU A 25 35.61 -42.64 -25.06
C LEU A 25 34.45 -43.13 -24.19
N ALA A 26 34.54 -44.32 -23.60
CA ALA A 26 33.54 -44.82 -22.66
C ALA A 26 33.46 -43.95 -21.40
N LEU A 27 34.61 -43.55 -20.83
CA LEU A 27 34.66 -42.67 -19.65
C LEU A 27 34.10 -41.28 -19.96
N VAL A 28 34.48 -40.69 -21.10
CA VAL A 28 33.95 -39.39 -21.55
C VAL A 28 32.45 -39.47 -21.82
N GLY A 29 31.98 -40.56 -22.45
CA GLY A 29 30.56 -40.79 -22.69
C GLY A 29 29.76 -40.88 -21.39
N ILE A 30 30.24 -41.61 -20.39
CA ILE A 30 29.61 -41.68 -19.06
C ILE A 30 29.56 -40.30 -18.41
N LEU A 31 30.66 -39.54 -18.44
CA LEU A 31 30.73 -38.21 -17.86
C LEU A 31 29.76 -37.23 -18.55
N ALA A 32 29.65 -37.30 -19.88
CA ALA A 32 28.73 -36.46 -20.65
C ALA A 32 27.26 -36.73 -20.32
N VAL A 33 26.86 -38.00 -20.17
CA VAL A 33 25.49 -38.37 -19.75
C VAL A 33 25.20 -37.84 -18.34
N ARG A 34 26.12 -38.04 -17.38
CA ARG A 34 25.94 -37.58 -16.00
C ARG A 34 25.83 -36.05 -15.89
N LEU A 35 26.63 -35.32 -16.66
CA LEU A 35 26.57 -33.85 -16.71
C LEU A 35 25.31 -33.35 -17.41
N GLY A 36 24.83 -34.05 -18.44
CA GLY A 36 23.58 -33.74 -19.12
C GLY A 36 22.36 -33.86 -18.20
N ASP A 37 22.31 -34.93 -17.40
CA ASP A 37 21.23 -35.14 -16.43
C ASP A 37 21.20 -34.04 -15.35
N LEU A 38 22.38 -33.65 -14.84
CA LEU A 38 22.54 -32.57 -13.86
C LEU A 38 22.15 -31.20 -14.42
N GLY A 39 22.53 -30.89 -15.66
CA GLY A 39 22.15 -29.63 -16.32
C GLY A 39 20.65 -29.55 -16.59
N GLY A 40 20.05 -30.67 -17.01
CA GLY A 40 18.61 -30.74 -17.25
C GLY A 40 17.77 -30.66 -15.99
N SER A 41 18.22 -31.16 -14.84
CA SER A 41 17.48 -31.03 -13.58
C SER A 41 17.46 -29.59 -13.09
N VAL A 42 18.61 -28.89 -13.13
CA VAL A 42 18.70 -27.48 -12.71
C VAL A 42 17.85 -26.57 -13.59
N ALA A 43 17.89 -26.77 -14.91
CA ALA A 43 17.06 -25.98 -15.83
C ALA A 43 15.55 -26.17 -15.57
N ARG A 44 15.10 -27.42 -15.38
CA ARG A 44 13.69 -27.70 -15.06
C ARG A 44 13.26 -27.13 -13.71
N GLU A 45 14.16 -27.10 -12.73
CA GLU A 45 13.87 -26.46 -11.44
C GLU A 45 13.69 -24.95 -11.58
N GLN A 46 14.56 -24.28 -12.34
CA GLN A 46 14.44 -22.85 -12.62
C GLN A 46 13.14 -22.51 -13.36
N ASP A 47 12.74 -23.33 -14.33
CA ASP A 47 11.49 -23.13 -15.06
C ASP A 47 10.26 -23.22 -14.13
N ARG A 48 10.28 -24.13 -13.15
CA ARG A 48 9.19 -24.28 -12.17
C ARG A 48 9.12 -23.10 -11.20
N ASP A 49 10.27 -22.64 -10.71
CA ASP A 49 10.32 -21.46 -9.84
C ASP A 49 9.83 -20.20 -10.60
N ALA A 50 10.16 -20.07 -11.89
CA ALA A 50 9.66 -18.99 -12.74
C ALA A 50 8.13 -19.07 -12.93
N GLN A 51 7.57 -20.26 -13.15
CA GLN A 51 6.12 -20.46 -13.26
C GLN A 51 5.36 -20.07 -11.99
N LEU A 52 5.91 -20.39 -10.81
CA LEU A 52 5.32 -19.96 -9.53
C LEU A 52 5.40 -18.44 -9.35
N ALA A 53 6.49 -17.81 -9.79
CA ALA A 53 6.66 -16.35 -9.74
C ALA A 53 5.68 -15.63 -10.70
N ASP A 54 5.45 -16.17 -11.90
CA ASP A 54 4.47 -15.62 -12.85
C ASP A 54 3.04 -15.71 -12.29
N ALA A 55 2.72 -16.83 -11.63
CA ALA A 55 1.44 -17.01 -10.95
C ALA A 55 1.26 -16.06 -9.75
N ASP A 56 2.30 -15.87 -8.94
CA ASP A 56 2.31 -14.89 -7.84
C ASP A 56 2.05 -13.47 -8.34
N ALA A 57 2.75 -13.05 -9.41
CA ALA A 57 2.54 -11.74 -10.02
C ALA A 57 1.12 -11.55 -10.58
N ALA A 58 0.56 -12.59 -11.21
CA ALA A 58 -0.81 -12.56 -11.71
C ALA A 58 -1.85 -12.44 -10.58
N LEU A 59 -1.63 -13.11 -9.45
CA LEU A 59 -2.48 -12.99 -8.26
C LEU A 59 -2.43 -11.57 -7.66
N ILE A 60 -1.24 -10.97 -7.58
CA ILE A 60 -1.09 -9.57 -7.12
C ILE A 60 -1.81 -8.61 -8.07
N GLY A 61 -1.65 -8.78 -9.39
CA GLY A 61 -2.35 -7.97 -10.39
C GLY A 61 -3.87 -8.10 -10.28
N PHE A 62 -4.37 -9.33 -10.11
CA PHE A 62 -5.80 -9.57 -9.91
C PHE A 62 -6.32 -8.92 -8.62
N LEU A 63 -5.56 -9.02 -7.53
CA LEU A 63 -5.88 -8.40 -6.25
C LEU A 63 -6.01 -6.88 -6.35
N LEU A 64 -5.07 -6.23 -7.03
CA LEU A 64 -5.10 -4.78 -7.23
C LEU A 64 -6.32 -4.35 -8.07
N ALA A 65 -6.69 -5.15 -9.08
CA ALA A 65 -7.81 -4.84 -9.96
C ALA A 65 -9.19 -5.14 -9.34
N HIS A 66 -9.31 -6.19 -8.53
CA HIS A 66 -10.61 -6.68 -8.03
C HIS A 66 -10.79 -6.52 -6.51
N GLN A 67 -9.77 -6.04 -5.80
CA GLN A 67 -9.75 -5.90 -4.34
C GLN A 67 -9.95 -7.23 -3.58
N ARG A 68 -9.78 -8.36 -4.28
CA ARG A 68 -9.87 -9.72 -3.77
C ARG A 68 -8.95 -10.63 -4.59
N LEU A 69 -8.61 -11.79 -4.04
CA LEU A 69 -7.98 -12.87 -4.78
C LEU A 69 -9.05 -13.72 -5.49
N PRO A 70 -8.72 -14.41 -6.59
CA PRO A 70 -9.67 -15.29 -7.26
C PRO A 70 -9.96 -16.50 -6.38
N ALA A 71 -11.15 -17.08 -6.52
CA ALA A 71 -11.47 -18.39 -5.94
C ALA A 71 -10.74 -19.50 -6.72
N ALA A 72 -10.52 -20.66 -6.09
CA ALA A 72 -9.83 -21.76 -6.75
C ALA A 72 -10.71 -22.40 -7.84
N ASP A 73 -10.09 -22.88 -8.92
CA ASP A 73 -10.73 -23.74 -9.94
C ASP A 73 -10.97 -25.13 -9.32
N ASP A 74 -12.15 -25.68 -9.55
CA ASP A 74 -12.60 -26.95 -9.01
C ASP A 74 -12.03 -28.16 -9.78
N ALA A 75 -12.67 -29.32 -9.64
CA ALA A 75 -12.23 -30.55 -10.29
C ALA A 75 -12.47 -30.57 -11.81
N ALA A 76 -13.28 -29.65 -12.37
CA ALA A 76 -13.55 -29.52 -13.79
C ALA A 76 -12.34 -28.99 -14.57
N ARG A 77 -11.44 -28.25 -13.91
CA ARG A 77 -10.17 -27.75 -14.47
C ARG A 77 -10.38 -26.92 -15.73
N ASP A 78 -11.43 -26.10 -15.75
CA ASP A 78 -11.78 -25.30 -16.91
C ASP A 78 -10.96 -23.99 -16.99
N GLY A 79 -10.13 -23.74 -15.98
CA GLY A 79 -9.24 -22.60 -15.80
C GLY A 79 -9.93 -21.37 -15.24
N LEU A 80 -11.21 -21.44 -14.86
CA LEU A 80 -11.98 -20.32 -14.31
C LEU A 80 -12.02 -20.38 -12.78
N GLU A 81 -12.38 -19.26 -12.15
CA GLU A 81 -12.59 -19.26 -10.70
C GLU A 81 -13.96 -19.84 -10.36
N ASP A 82 -14.04 -20.69 -9.33
CA ASP A 82 -15.31 -21.22 -8.82
C ASP A 82 -15.65 -20.56 -7.48
N PRO A 83 -16.63 -19.62 -7.45
CA PRO A 83 -16.95 -18.87 -6.24
C PRO A 83 -17.21 -19.76 -5.03
N GLY A 84 -16.55 -19.43 -3.91
CA GLY A 84 -16.65 -20.19 -2.66
C GLY A 84 -15.63 -21.32 -2.53
N ASN A 85 -14.97 -21.72 -3.62
CA ASN A 85 -13.87 -22.66 -3.56
C ASN A 85 -12.60 -21.99 -3.04
N ARG A 86 -11.97 -22.60 -2.03
CA ARG A 86 -10.81 -22.04 -1.31
C ARG A 86 -9.52 -22.79 -1.63
N SER A 87 -9.63 -23.98 -2.19
CA SER A 87 -8.49 -24.81 -2.53
C SER A 87 -8.81 -25.63 -3.77
N GLY A 88 -7.83 -25.80 -4.65
CA GLY A 88 -8.04 -26.48 -5.91
C GLY A 88 -6.91 -26.20 -6.89
N TRP A 89 -7.29 -26.01 -8.15
CA TRP A 89 -6.37 -25.58 -9.19
C TRP A 89 -6.30 -24.06 -9.25
N LEU A 90 -5.15 -23.55 -9.70
CA LEU A 90 -5.02 -22.13 -10.02
C LEU A 90 -5.95 -21.81 -11.21
N PRO A 91 -6.81 -20.78 -11.13
CA PRO A 91 -7.73 -20.41 -12.21
C PRO A 91 -6.97 -19.68 -13.32
N VAL A 92 -6.21 -20.44 -14.12
CA VAL A 92 -5.24 -19.92 -15.08
C VAL A 92 -5.86 -19.01 -16.14
N ARG A 93 -7.10 -19.26 -16.59
CA ARG A 93 -7.77 -18.39 -17.57
C ARG A 93 -8.29 -17.11 -16.94
N THR A 94 -8.80 -17.16 -15.71
CA THR A 94 -9.16 -15.95 -14.93
C THR A 94 -7.94 -15.05 -14.74
N LEU A 95 -6.76 -15.64 -14.53
CA LEU A 95 -5.50 -14.94 -14.32
C LEU A 95 -4.74 -14.59 -15.60
N GLY A 96 -5.21 -15.01 -16.78
CA GLY A 96 -4.52 -14.78 -18.05
C GLY A 96 -3.19 -15.55 -18.19
N LEU A 97 -3.02 -16.64 -17.44
CA LEU A 97 -1.85 -17.50 -17.44
C LEU A 97 -1.94 -18.62 -18.50
N PRO A 98 -0.81 -19.25 -18.86
CA PRO A 98 -0.80 -20.37 -19.81
C PRO A 98 -1.70 -21.54 -19.35
N ALA A 99 -2.47 -22.09 -20.28
CA ALA A 99 -3.44 -23.16 -19.98
C ALA A 99 -2.79 -24.51 -19.63
N ASP A 100 -1.49 -24.66 -19.86
CA ASP A 100 -0.67 -25.82 -19.49
C ASP A 100 -0.05 -25.69 -18.10
N LEU A 101 -0.12 -24.52 -17.47
CA LEU A 101 0.32 -24.33 -16.09
C LEU A 101 -0.53 -25.21 -15.15
N ARG A 102 0.14 -26.00 -14.32
CA ARG A 102 -0.47 -26.95 -13.38
C ARG A 102 -0.01 -26.66 -11.97
N VAL A 103 -0.62 -25.66 -11.37
CA VAL A 103 -0.29 -25.22 -10.01
C VAL A 103 -1.51 -25.39 -9.12
N ARG A 104 -1.31 -25.98 -7.94
CA ARG A 104 -2.29 -26.02 -6.86
C ARG A 104 -2.39 -24.65 -6.22
N TYR A 105 -3.60 -24.27 -5.83
CA TYR A 105 -3.87 -22.97 -5.26
C TYR A 105 -4.76 -23.12 -4.03
N ALA A 106 -4.40 -22.41 -2.97
CA ALA A 106 -5.21 -22.26 -1.77
C ALA A 106 -5.26 -20.79 -1.36
N VAL A 107 -6.40 -20.32 -0.86
CA VAL A 107 -6.64 -18.91 -0.53
C VAL A 107 -7.48 -18.76 0.73
N SER A 108 -7.20 -17.72 1.52
CA SER A 108 -8.03 -17.36 2.66
C SER A 108 -9.45 -17.02 2.22
N ALA A 109 -10.43 -17.54 2.95
CA ALA A 109 -11.85 -17.30 2.69
C ALA A 109 -12.21 -15.81 2.64
N SER A 110 -11.58 -15.00 3.50
CA SER A 110 -11.81 -13.56 3.58
C SER A 110 -11.22 -12.79 2.39
N LEU A 111 -10.31 -13.42 1.63
CA LEU A 111 -9.67 -12.82 0.45
C LEU A 111 -10.24 -13.36 -0.86
N SER A 112 -10.91 -14.52 -0.89
CA SER A 112 -11.51 -15.05 -2.12
C SER A 112 -12.85 -14.40 -2.50
N SER A 113 -13.40 -13.58 -1.59
CA SER A 113 -14.61 -12.78 -1.79
C SER A 113 -14.26 -11.30 -1.66
N ALA A 114 -15.06 -10.45 -2.29
CA ALA A 114 -14.93 -9.01 -2.09
C ALA A 114 -15.16 -8.69 -0.61
N PRO A 115 -14.37 -7.78 0.00
CA PRO A 115 -14.58 -7.39 1.38
C PRO A 115 -15.98 -6.80 1.56
N ALA A 116 -16.49 -6.78 2.79
CA ALA A 116 -17.63 -5.92 3.07
C ALA A 116 -17.19 -4.46 2.90
N ALA A 117 -18.03 -3.62 2.29
CA ALA A 117 -17.80 -2.18 2.26
C ALA A 117 -17.69 -1.62 3.69
N ASP A 118 -17.01 -0.49 3.83
CA ASP A 118 -16.80 0.26 5.08
C ASP A 118 -16.00 -0.46 6.17
N ARG A 119 -15.13 -1.40 5.80
CA ARG A 119 -14.14 -1.94 6.76
C ARG A 119 -13.12 -0.86 7.12
N PHE A 120 -12.79 0.01 6.16
CA PHE A 120 -12.05 1.23 6.36
C PHE A 120 -12.98 2.42 6.09
N SER A 121 -13.22 3.23 7.12
CA SER A 121 -14.02 4.46 7.00
C SER A 121 -13.28 5.57 7.77
N PRO A 122 -12.52 6.43 7.06
CA PRO A 122 -11.92 7.58 7.71
C PRO A 122 -13.03 8.54 8.10
N LEU A 123 -12.99 9.04 9.33
CA LEU A 123 -13.85 10.16 9.72
C LEU A 123 -13.46 11.37 8.85
N LEU A 124 -14.41 11.88 8.08
CA LEU A 124 -14.29 13.10 7.30
C LEU A 124 -15.21 14.16 7.91
N PRO A 125 -14.83 15.45 7.88
CA PRO A 125 -15.77 16.51 8.25
C PRO A 125 -17.00 16.45 7.34
N ASP A 126 -18.15 16.87 7.87
CA ASP A 126 -19.35 17.04 7.06
C ASP A 126 -18.99 17.91 5.86
N ALA A 127 -19.26 17.44 4.64
CA ALA A 127 -18.93 18.26 3.49
C ALA A 127 -19.80 19.52 3.50
N PRO A 128 -19.28 20.66 3.03
CA PRO A 128 -19.98 21.94 3.07
C PRO A 128 -21.33 21.96 2.34
N ASP A 129 -21.66 20.92 1.56
CA ASP A 129 -22.93 20.74 0.85
C ASP A 129 -23.49 19.29 0.95
N ASP A 130 -22.92 18.42 1.79
CA ASP A 130 -23.27 17.00 1.80
C ASP A 130 -24.34 16.68 2.85
N THR A 131 -25.59 16.53 2.37
CA THR A 131 -26.71 16.01 3.16
C THR A 131 -26.83 14.49 3.07
N ASP A 132 -26.01 13.85 2.24
CA ASP A 132 -26.07 12.42 1.92
C ASP A 132 -24.72 11.78 2.28
N GLY A 133 -24.44 11.70 3.59
CA GLY A 133 -23.15 11.29 4.12
C GLY A 133 -22.48 10.16 3.34
N HIS A 134 -21.20 10.36 3.02
CA HIS A 134 -20.28 9.44 2.31
C HIS A 134 -20.81 8.01 2.19
N ALA A 135 -21.39 7.72 1.03
CA ALA A 135 -21.94 6.41 0.73
C ALA A 135 -20.85 5.33 0.86
N ALA A 136 -21.23 4.22 1.47
CA ALA A 136 -20.42 3.04 1.65
C ALA A 136 -19.85 2.52 0.33
N ALA A 137 -18.63 2.92 -0.02
CA ALA A 137 -17.95 2.46 -1.22
C ALA A 137 -16.96 1.38 -0.83
N LEU A 138 -16.98 0.26 -1.56
CA LEU A 138 -15.95 -0.74 -1.44
C LEU A 138 -14.63 -0.13 -1.95
N THR A 139 -13.70 0.12 -1.03
CA THR A 139 -12.38 0.66 -1.35
C THR A 139 -11.34 -0.44 -1.24
N GLY A 140 -10.23 -0.31 -1.96
CA GLY A 140 -9.10 -1.23 -1.77
C GLY A 140 -8.48 -1.18 -0.37
N LEU A 141 -8.79 -0.15 0.42
CA LEU A 141 -8.40 -0.06 1.83
C LEU A 141 -9.18 -1.05 2.71
N ASP A 142 -10.38 -1.48 2.29
CA ASP A 142 -11.12 -2.55 2.96
C ASP A 142 -10.37 -3.88 2.91
N THR A 143 -9.73 -4.17 1.78
CA THR A 143 -8.86 -5.34 1.60
C THR A 143 -7.66 -5.27 2.53
N CYS A 144 -7.10 -4.08 2.73
CA CYS A 144 -6.06 -3.85 3.74
C CYS A 144 -6.56 -4.19 5.14
N MET A 145 -7.76 -3.74 5.52
CA MET A 145 -8.36 -4.08 6.82
C MET A 145 -8.62 -5.58 6.98
N VAL A 146 -8.98 -6.29 5.90
CA VAL A 146 -9.07 -7.76 5.90
C VAL A 146 -7.71 -8.39 6.18
N LEU A 147 -6.65 -7.98 5.48
CA LEU A 147 -5.30 -8.51 5.70
C LEU A 147 -4.81 -8.29 7.12
N LYS A 148 -5.13 -7.13 7.72
CA LYS A 148 -4.86 -6.88 9.14
C LYS A 148 -5.58 -7.87 10.05
N ALA A 149 -6.88 -8.10 9.82
CA ALA A 149 -7.66 -9.04 10.62
C ALA A 149 -7.13 -10.48 10.49
N LEU A 150 -6.69 -10.88 9.29
CA LEU A 150 -6.08 -12.19 9.06
C LEU A 150 -4.77 -12.40 9.84
N GLN A 151 -3.97 -11.35 10.05
CA GLN A 151 -2.76 -11.45 10.88
C GLN A 151 -3.06 -11.78 12.35
N THR A 152 -4.29 -11.48 12.80
CA THR A 152 -4.74 -11.81 14.16
C THR A 152 -5.41 -13.19 14.28
N GLY A 153 -5.37 -14.00 13.20
CA GLY A 153 -5.79 -15.41 13.21
C GLY A 153 -7.27 -15.67 12.89
N SER A 154 -8.03 -14.67 12.43
CA SER A 154 -9.45 -14.83 12.13
C SER A 154 -9.69 -15.14 10.65
N GLY A 155 -9.87 -16.42 10.28
CA GLY A 155 -10.33 -16.81 8.93
C GLY A 155 -9.24 -16.88 7.84
N SER A 156 -7.97 -16.99 8.22
CA SER A 156 -6.86 -17.27 7.30
C SER A 156 -6.98 -18.67 6.70
N ALA A 157 -6.49 -18.85 5.47
CA ALA A 157 -6.10 -20.19 5.06
C ALA A 157 -4.89 -20.58 5.90
N GLU A 158 -4.82 -21.82 6.35
CA GLU A 158 -3.71 -22.29 7.15
C GLU A 158 -2.90 -23.30 6.34
N LEU A 159 -1.58 -23.11 6.40
CA LEU A 159 -0.62 -24.05 5.87
C LEU A 159 0.11 -24.68 7.05
N ASP A 160 -0.29 -25.89 7.42
CA ASP A 160 0.23 -26.60 8.59
C ASP A 160 0.16 -25.73 9.88
N GLY A 161 -0.98 -25.06 10.08
CA GLY A 161 -1.23 -24.15 11.20
C GLY A 161 -0.61 -22.74 11.06
N VAL A 162 0.09 -22.46 9.95
CA VAL A 162 0.61 -21.11 9.66
C VAL A 162 -0.40 -20.32 8.83
N PRO A 163 -0.82 -19.12 9.27
CA PRO A 163 -1.77 -18.30 8.52
C PRO A 163 -1.14 -17.79 7.23
N VAL A 164 -1.75 -18.13 6.10
CA VAL A 164 -1.39 -17.67 4.76
C VAL A 164 -2.54 -16.89 4.14
N ALA A 165 -2.20 -15.88 3.35
CA ALA A 165 -3.15 -15.20 2.47
C ALA A 165 -3.50 -16.12 1.30
N TYR A 166 -2.47 -16.70 0.69
CA TYR A 166 -2.58 -17.75 -0.32
C TYR A 166 -1.32 -18.61 -0.38
N ALA A 167 -1.45 -19.77 -1.01
CA ALA A 167 -0.35 -20.67 -1.32
C ALA A 167 -0.48 -21.23 -2.73
N LEU A 168 0.67 -21.44 -3.36
CA LEU A 168 0.86 -22.05 -4.67
C LEU A 168 1.74 -23.28 -4.51
N THR A 169 1.37 -24.38 -5.15
CA THR A 169 2.18 -25.61 -5.12
C THR A 169 2.29 -26.25 -6.48
N ASP A 170 3.52 -26.44 -6.94
CA ASP A 170 3.83 -27.31 -8.06
C ASP A 170 4.23 -28.69 -7.52
N THR A 171 3.50 -29.73 -7.91
CA THR A 171 3.74 -31.12 -7.49
C THR A 171 4.73 -31.87 -8.38
N GLY A 172 5.23 -31.25 -9.45
CA GLY A 172 6.32 -31.76 -10.27
C GLY A 172 6.04 -33.02 -11.10
N GLY A 173 4.81 -33.53 -11.10
CA GLY A 173 4.35 -34.71 -11.84
C GLY A 173 3.19 -34.41 -12.81
N ALA A 174 2.80 -35.39 -13.63
CA ALA A 174 1.57 -35.31 -14.41
C ALA A 174 0.39 -35.18 -13.44
N GLY A 175 -0.15 -33.96 -13.32
CA GLY A 175 -1.01 -33.49 -12.23
C GLY A 175 -2.39 -34.12 -12.12
N ASP A 176 -2.51 -35.44 -12.15
CA ASP A 176 -3.79 -36.14 -12.07
C ASP A 176 -4.17 -36.60 -10.66
N ASP A 177 -3.22 -36.62 -9.72
CA ASP A 177 -3.52 -36.87 -8.30
C ASP A 177 -4.09 -35.61 -7.65
N PHE A 178 -5.40 -35.41 -7.88
CA PHE A 178 -6.24 -34.54 -7.07
C PHE A 178 -6.65 -35.26 -5.80
N THR A 179 -5.92 -34.99 -4.73
CA THR A 179 -6.42 -35.17 -3.37
C THR A 179 -6.81 -33.79 -2.84
N PRO A 180 -8.10 -33.56 -2.54
CA PRO A 180 -8.62 -32.26 -2.10
C PRO A 180 -8.05 -31.75 -0.77
N ASP A 181 -7.19 -32.55 -0.13
CA ASP A 181 -6.70 -32.38 1.23
C ASP A 181 -5.17 -32.17 1.31
N ILE A 182 -4.46 -31.99 0.18
CA ILE A 182 -3.07 -31.52 0.26
C ILE A 182 -3.12 -30.04 0.61
N VAL A 183 -3.15 -29.79 1.92
CA VAL A 183 -2.50 -28.64 2.53
C VAL A 183 -1.09 -28.63 1.96
N ALA A 184 -0.75 -27.63 1.14
CA ALA A 184 0.59 -27.50 0.58
C ALA A 184 1.64 -27.77 1.68
N ALA A 185 2.52 -28.72 1.44
CA ALA A 185 3.53 -29.06 2.40
C ALA A 185 4.45 -27.85 2.62
N LEU A 186 4.73 -27.50 3.88
CA LEU A 186 5.69 -26.44 4.20
C LEU A 186 7.04 -26.76 3.56
N PRO A 187 7.76 -25.77 3.00
CA PRO A 187 9.10 -26.00 2.45
C PRO A 187 10.00 -26.71 3.48
N GLY A 188 10.49 -27.90 3.11
CA GLY A 188 11.37 -28.71 3.95
C GLY A 188 10.68 -29.74 4.85
N SER A 189 9.35 -29.90 4.78
CA SER A 189 8.67 -31.04 5.41
C SER A 189 8.85 -32.33 4.61
N GLU A 190 8.63 -33.49 5.24
CA GLU A 190 8.74 -34.80 4.57
C GLU A 190 7.70 -34.96 3.44
N ASP A 191 6.57 -34.26 3.55
CA ASP A 191 5.51 -34.23 2.53
C ASP A 191 5.83 -33.29 1.35
N ALA A 192 6.86 -32.43 1.47
CA ALA A 192 7.28 -31.50 0.43
C ALA A 192 8.29 -32.11 -0.56
N VAL A 193 8.63 -33.39 -0.43
CA VAL A 193 9.62 -34.04 -1.30
C VAL A 193 9.14 -34.04 -2.76
N GLY A 194 9.85 -33.30 -3.61
CA GLY A 194 9.52 -33.14 -5.03
C GLY A 194 8.47 -32.06 -5.33
N GLN A 195 7.91 -31.42 -4.30
CA GLN A 195 6.99 -30.29 -4.42
C GLN A 195 7.74 -28.96 -4.28
N ARG A 196 7.25 -27.94 -4.98
CA ARG A 196 7.68 -26.55 -4.82
C ARG A 196 6.49 -25.75 -4.31
N THR A 197 6.62 -25.20 -3.12
CA THR A 197 5.56 -24.40 -2.49
C THR A 197 6.01 -22.95 -2.37
N LEU A 198 5.18 -22.03 -2.86
CA LEU A 198 5.26 -20.61 -2.57
C LEU A 198 4.04 -20.24 -1.71
N ALA A 199 4.28 -19.71 -0.52
CA ALA A 199 3.22 -19.32 0.39
C ALA A 199 3.44 -17.87 0.81
N VAL A 200 2.38 -17.06 0.76
CA VAL A 200 2.44 -15.63 1.10
C VAL A 200 1.56 -15.39 2.32
N GLY A 201 2.16 -14.86 3.38
CA GLY A 201 1.45 -14.50 4.60
C GLY A 201 0.58 -13.24 4.44
N PRO A 202 -0.45 -13.02 5.27
CA PRO A 202 -1.26 -11.80 5.21
C PRO A 202 -0.46 -10.51 5.44
N GLY A 203 0.57 -10.55 6.32
CA GLY A 203 1.47 -9.43 6.55
C GLY A 203 2.39 -9.14 5.37
N GLU A 204 2.91 -10.19 4.74
CA GLU A 204 3.74 -10.06 3.54
C GLU A 204 2.95 -9.48 2.36
N LEU A 205 1.74 -9.99 2.12
CA LEU A 205 0.86 -9.47 1.09
C LEU A 205 0.51 -7.99 1.33
N ALA A 206 0.24 -7.61 2.59
CA ALA A 206 -0.04 -6.22 2.96
C ALA A 206 1.14 -5.28 2.67
N VAL A 207 2.39 -5.75 2.84
CA VAL A 207 3.59 -4.99 2.49
C VAL A 207 3.73 -4.87 0.97
N ARG A 208 3.52 -5.96 0.23
CA ARG A 208 3.64 -5.98 -1.24
C ARG A 208 2.67 -5.02 -1.93
N ILE A 209 1.47 -4.83 -1.39
CA ILE A 209 0.46 -3.88 -1.92
C ILE A 209 0.48 -2.50 -1.21
N SER A 210 1.49 -2.25 -0.37
CA SER A 210 1.69 -0.98 0.35
C SER A 210 0.49 -0.55 1.21
N CYS A 211 -0.22 -1.49 1.83
CA CYS A 211 -1.39 -1.19 2.65
C CYS A 211 -1.12 -0.16 3.75
N LEU A 212 0.03 -0.25 4.43
CA LEU A 212 0.36 0.66 5.51
C LEU A 212 0.49 2.10 5.02
N ASP A 213 1.25 2.34 3.94
CA ASP A 213 1.44 3.68 3.37
C ASP A 213 0.10 4.28 2.94
N ARG A 214 -0.73 3.50 2.24
CA ARG A 214 -2.05 3.94 1.77
C ARG A 214 -2.99 4.31 2.92
N VAL A 215 -3.15 3.43 3.91
CA VAL A 215 -3.98 3.68 5.10
C VAL A 215 -3.49 4.90 5.87
N VAL A 216 -2.17 5.05 6.05
CA VAL A 216 -1.59 6.20 6.75
C VAL A 216 -1.84 7.50 5.98
N ARG A 217 -1.66 7.51 4.65
CA ARG A 217 -1.93 8.69 3.82
C ARG A 217 -3.39 9.11 3.86
N THR A 218 -4.32 8.17 3.76
CA THR A 218 -5.77 8.47 3.80
C THR A 218 -6.18 8.98 5.18
N THR A 219 -5.71 8.33 6.26
CA THR A 219 -6.02 8.81 7.63
C THR A 219 -5.38 10.16 7.95
N ALA A 220 -4.17 10.43 7.47
CA ALA A 220 -3.52 11.72 7.61
C ALA A 220 -4.26 12.82 6.82
N ALA A 221 -4.70 12.52 5.60
CA ALA A 221 -5.49 13.44 4.79
C ALA A 221 -6.82 13.76 5.46
N ALA A 222 -7.53 12.77 6.00
CA ALA A 222 -8.77 12.96 6.74
C ALA A 222 -8.59 13.87 7.97
N ARG A 223 -7.52 13.65 8.75
CA ARG A 223 -7.17 14.55 9.88
C ARG A 223 -6.84 15.97 9.41
N SER A 224 -6.17 16.12 8.27
CA SER A 224 -5.88 17.44 7.71
C SER A 224 -7.14 18.16 7.25
N ALA A 225 -8.14 17.44 6.75
CA ALA A 225 -9.45 17.99 6.37
C ALA A 225 -10.20 18.51 7.61
N TYR A 226 -10.23 17.77 8.72
CA TYR A 226 -10.79 18.28 9.98
C TYR A 226 -10.08 19.53 10.49
N ALA A 227 -8.74 19.52 10.49
CA ALA A 227 -7.98 20.68 10.94
C ALA A 227 -8.27 21.93 10.09
N ALA A 228 -8.48 21.76 8.77
CA ALA A 228 -8.87 22.85 7.89
C ALA A 228 -10.32 23.31 8.13
N SER A 229 -11.25 22.39 8.40
CA SER A 229 -12.64 22.73 8.78
C SER A 229 -12.70 23.54 10.09
N ASP A 230 -11.92 23.14 11.11
CA ASP A 230 -11.83 23.89 12.38
C ASP A 230 -11.29 25.32 12.15
N MET A 231 -10.43 25.52 11.15
CA MET A 231 -9.93 26.86 10.79
C MET A 231 -10.98 27.73 10.13
N VAL A 232 -11.93 27.15 9.37
CA VAL A 232 -13.09 27.87 8.85
C VAL A 232 -13.95 28.35 10.00
N ALA A 233 -14.32 27.46 10.92
CA ALA A 233 -15.12 27.83 12.10
C ALA A 233 -14.44 28.93 12.94
N PHE A 234 -13.11 28.87 13.07
CA PHE A 234 -12.35 29.92 13.75
C PHE A 234 -12.32 31.24 12.95
N ALA A 235 -12.19 31.17 11.62
CA ALA A 235 -12.22 32.34 10.74
C ALA A 235 -13.59 33.04 10.77
N GLU A 236 -14.68 32.28 10.79
CA GLU A 236 -16.05 32.78 10.95
C GLU A 236 -16.21 33.53 12.27
N LEU A 237 -15.81 32.91 13.38
CA LEU A 237 -15.84 33.56 14.69
C LEU A 237 -15.03 34.86 14.71
N PHE A 238 -13.83 34.85 14.10
CA PHE A 238 -13.00 36.05 14.03
C PHE A 238 -13.65 37.16 13.20
N ARG A 239 -14.24 36.81 12.05
CA ARG A 239 -14.98 37.72 11.19
C ARG A 239 -16.18 38.33 11.92
N ASP A 240 -16.94 37.52 12.66
CA ASP A 240 -18.09 37.99 13.45
C ASP A 240 -17.68 38.97 14.55
N ILE A 241 -16.59 38.70 15.26
CA ILE A 241 -16.04 39.62 16.26
C ILE A 241 -15.65 40.96 15.61
N ARG A 242 -14.99 40.93 14.44
CA ARG A 242 -14.63 42.15 13.69
C ARG A 242 -15.86 42.90 13.18
N ALA A 243 -16.90 42.19 12.73
CA ALA A 243 -18.15 42.79 12.29
C ALA A 243 -18.86 43.51 13.44
N VAL A 244 -18.91 42.89 14.64
CA VAL A 244 -19.45 43.52 15.85
C VAL A 244 -18.65 44.76 16.24
N ALA A 245 -17.32 44.71 16.15
CA ALA A 245 -16.47 45.86 16.44
C ALA A 245 -16.64 47.01 15.44
N TYR A 246 -16.81 46.70 14.14
CA TYR A 246 -17.13 47.71 13.13
C TYR A 246 -18.47 48.40 13.41
N GLN A 247 -19.47 47.65 13.91
CA GLN A 247 -20.76 48.21 14.31
C GLN A 247 -20.68 48.97 15.65
N SER A 248 -19.85 48.50 16.59
CA SER A 248 -19.66 49.05 17.93
C SER A 248 -18.38 49.87 18.02
N ASN A 249 -18.47 51.13 17.60
CA ASN A 249 -17.38 52.12 17.54
C ASN A 249 -16.78 52.52 18.92
N GLN A 250 -16.79 51.68 19.98
CA GLN A 250 -16.42 52.10 21.34
C GLN A 250 -15.51 51.23 22.22
N THR A 251 -15.02 50.05 21.83
CA THR A 251 -14.20 49.24 22.77
C THR A 251 -13.07 48.46 22.10
N SER A 252 -11.91 49.12 21.95
CA SER A 252 -10.79 48.68 21.09
C SER A 252 -9.68 47.86 21.78
N VAL A 253 -9.76 47.55 23.08
CA VAL A 253 -8.60 47.00 23.82
C VAL A 253 -8.60 45.47 23.93
N GLU A 254 -9.76 44.81 23.81
CA GLU A 254 -9.84 43.33 23.95
C GLU A 254 -9.51 42.56 22.65
N MET A 255 -9.60 43.20 21.46
CA MET A 255 -9.39 42.53 20.17
C MET A 255 -7.91 42.27 19.81
N ALA A 256 -6.96 42.89 20.52
CA ALA A 256 -5.53 42.73 20.25
C ALA A 256 -5.02 41.31 20.55
N ALA A 257 -5.57 40.69 21.61
CA ALA A 257 -5.19 39.35 22.05
C ALA A 257 -5.59 38.25 21.04
N LEU A 258 -6.64 38.48 20.25
CA LEU A 258 -7.15 37.53 19.24
C LEU A 258 -6.31 37.48 17.95
N SER A 259 -5.59 38.55 17.59
CA SER A 259 -4.74 38.54 16.38
C SER A 259 -3.46 37.71 16.55
N LEU A 260 -2.95 37.62 17.79
CA LEU A 260 -1.74 36.87 18.12
C LEU A 260 -1.92 35.35 17.90
N THR A 261 -3.15 34.86 18.09
CA THR A 261 -3.56 33.47 17.85
C THR A 261 -3.64 33.09 16.36
N MET A 262 -3.72 34.05 15.43
CA MET A 262 -3.84 33.75 14.00
C MET A 262 -2.50 33.44 13.32
N ALA A 263 -1.46 34.20 13.68
CA ALA A 263 -0.10 33.98 13.16
C ALA A 263 0.48 32.62 13.61
N SER A 264 0.07 32.14 14.78
CA SER A 264 0.48 30.84 15.31
C SER A 264 -0.20 29.67 14.58
N MET A 265 -1.44 29.83 14.13
CA MET A 265 -2.17 28.80 13.37
C MET A 265 -1.67 28.64 11.93
N ASN A 266 -1.39 29.73 11.21
CA ASN A 266 -0.81 29.67 9.87
C ASN A 266 0.59 29.04 9.86
N PHE A 267 1.38 29.21 10.93
CA PHE A 267 2.66 28.53 11.07
C PHE A 267 2.52 27.04 11.43
N ALA A 268 1.53 26.69 12.26
CA ALA A 268 1.23 25.29 12.58
C ALA A 268 0.85 24.48 11.33
N LEU A 269 0.07 25.06 10.41
CA LEU A 269 -0.24 24.48 9.10
C LEU A 269 1.02 24.18 8.26
N GLY A 270 1.98 25.11 8.23
CA GLY A 270 3.25 24.94 7.50
C GLY A 270 4.09 23.80 8.04
N LEU A 271 4.13 23.62 9.37
CA LEU A 271 4.83 22.49 10.00
C LEU A 271 4.13 21.14 9.78
N TYR A 272 2.80 21.13 9.70
CA TYR A 272 2.02 19.92 9.43
C TYR A 272 2.32 19.33 8.05
N GLN A 273 2.47 20.17 7.02
CA GLN A 273 2.83 19.70 5.68
C GLN A 273 4.26 19.11 5.61
N THR A 274 5.16 19.53 6.50
CA THR A 274 6.56 19.05 6.53
C THR A 274 6.83 17.88 7.49
N SER A 275 5.86 17.48 8.32
CA SER A 275 6.07 16.47 9.38
C SER A 275 5.19 15.22 9.28
N ALA A 276 4.37 15.10 8.22
CA ALA A 276 3.57 13.91 7.93
C ALA A 276 4.43 12.63 7.77
N ASP A 277 5.75 12.77 7.60
CA ASP A 277 6.68 11.64 7.49
C ASP A 277 7.11 11.03 8.85
N SER A 278 6.73 11.61 10.00
CA SER A 278 7.35 11.24 11.30
C SER A 278 6.43 10.59 12.36
N PHE A 279 5.12 10.50 12.17
CA PHE A 279 4.20 10.11 13.26
C PHE A 279 3.38 8.82 13.02
N THR A 280 4.02 7.65 12.85
CA THR A 280 3.29 6.36 12.89
C THR A 280 4.10 5.15 13.39
N MET A 281 5.05 5.32 14.32
CA MET A 281 5.68 4.17 14.99
C MET A 281 5.26 4.10 16.45
N ALA A 282 4.03 3.62 16.73
CA ALA A 282 3.74 3.12 18.07
C ALA A 282 2.64 2.07 18.13
N GLU A 283 1.50 2.20 17.45
CA GLU A 283 0.38 1.27 17.68
C GLU A 283 -0.37 0.95 16.38
N GLY A 284 -0.54 -0.35 16.11
CA GLY A 284 -1.01 -0.84 14.82
C GLY A 284 -2.43 -0.41 14.46
N TRP A 285 -2.54 0.41 13.41
CA TRP A 285 -3.79 0.74 12.69
C TRP A 285 -4.83 1.53 13.54
N PRO A 286 -5.84 2.17 12.90
CA PRO A 286 -6.24 3.55 13.18
C PRO A 286 -6.34 3.86 14.68
N VAL A 287 -5.49 4.78 15.12
CA VAL A 287 -5.48 5.28 16.50
C VAL A 287 -6.84 5.92 16.79
N PRO A 288 -7.56 5.51 17.85
CA PRO A 288 -8.83 6.12 18.20
C PRO A 288 -8.63 7.62 18.44
N VAL A 289 -9.36 8.40 17.65
CA VAL A 289 -9.45 9.87 17.74
C VAL A 289 -10.13 10.23 19.05
N GLY A 290 -9.33 10.32 20.11
CA GLY A 290 -9.74 10.80 21.42
C GLY A 290 -8.63 11.53 22.19
N LEU A 291 -7.43 11.65 21.59
CA LEU A 291 -6.31 12.38 22.19
C LEU A 291 -5.81 13.46 21.22
N PRO A 292 -5.61 14.70 21.69
CA PRO A 292 -5.23 15.84 20.86
C PRO A 292 -3.76 15.71 20.44
N VAL A 293 -3.50 14.97 19.35
CA VAL A 293 -2.16 14.88 18.74
C VAL A 293 -1.74 16.20 18.06
N ALA A 294 -2.58 17.25 18.12
CA ALA A 294 -2.19 18.60 17.72
C ALA A 294 -1.15 19.28 18.63
N ILE A 295 -0.77 18.69 19.76
CA ILE A 295 0.10 19.36 20.74
C ILE A 295 1.61 19.18 20.46
N VAL A 296 2.04 18.17 19.70
CA VAL A 296 3.50 17.90 19.58
C VAL A 296 4.23 18.84 18.60
N SER A 297 3.53 19.53 17.69
CA SER A 297 4.15 20.55 16.82
C SER A 297 3.93 22.01 17.26
N MET A 298 3.19 22.27 18.35
CA MET A 298 2.95 23.63 18.84
C MET A 298 4.11 24.23 19.66
N ILE A 299 5.17 23.46 19.95
CA ILE A 299 6.26 23.91 20.83
C ILE A 299 7.36 24.70 20.08
N ALA A 300 7.37 24.73 18.75
CA ALA A 300 8.48 25.33 17.99
C ALA A 300 8.32 26.81 17.58
N THR A 301 7.25 27.53 17.96
CA THR A 301 7.07 28.93 17.49
C THR A 301 6.52 29.92 18.51
N ALA A 302 7.23 30.07 19.62
CA ALA A 302 7.15 31.28 20.43
C ALA A 302 7.90 32.48 19.81
N GLY A 303 8.78 32.26 18.81
CA GLY A 303 9.68 33.29 18.29
C GLY A 303 9.11 34.26 17.24
N ALA A 304 8.08 33.86 16.49
CA ALA A 304 7.48 34.70 15.44
C ALA A 304 6.26 35.53 15.92
N MET A 305 5.74 35.24 17.13
CA MET A 305 4.60 35.97 17.72
C MET A 305 5.01 37.32 18.35
N ALA A 306 6.30 37.56 18.56
CA ALA A 306 6.80 38.74 19.28
C ALA A 306 6.84 40.03 18.44
N THR A 307 6.79 39.93 17.11
CA THR A 307 6.86 41.11 16.23
C THR A 307 5.48 41.65 15.86
N ALA A 308 4.46 40.79 15.69
CA ALA A 308 3.08 41.24 15.41
C ALA A 308 2.37 41.84 16.65
N SER A 309 2.79 41.47 17.87
CA SER A 309 2.28 42.07 19.12
C SER A 309 2.78 43.50 19.36
N TYR A 310 3.93 43.87 18.79
CA TYR A 310 4.56 45.16 19.06
C TYR A 310 3.85 46.31 18.34
N ASP A 311 3.33 46.07 17.14
CA ASP A 311 2.70 47.11 16.31
C ASP A 311 1.26 47.46 16.78
N LEU A 312 0.57 46.55 17.49
CA LEU A 312 -0.80 46.78 17.97
C LEU A 312 -0.87 47.57 19.29
N ALA A 313 0.18 47.52 20.11
CA ALA A 313 0.23 48.28 21.36
C ALA A 313 0.32 49.80 21.12
N SER A 314 0.94 50.22 20.02
CA SER A 314 1.04 51.64 19.63
C SER A 314 -0.22 52.23 19.01
N ALA A 315 -1.18 51.41 18.52
CA ALA A 315 -2.39 51.89 17.87
C ALA A 315 -3.48 52.39 18.86
N SER A 316 -3.32 52.13 20.16
CA SER A 316 -4.28 52.56 21.20
C SER A 316 -3.99 53.95 21.80
N ALA A 317 -2.95 54.64 21.31
CA ALA A 317 -2.51 55.91 21.88
C ALA A 317 -3.19 57.16 21.28
N ASP A 318 -3.82 57.09 20.11
CA ASP A 318 -4.27 58.29 19.39
C ASP A 318 -5.81 58.38 19.25
N ARG A 319 -6.48 58.73 20.36
CA ARG A 319 -7.91 59.09 20.36
C ARG A 319 -8.14 60.51 19.84
N ALA A 320 -7.82 60.76 18.58
CA ALA A 320 -8.08 62.06 17.96
C ALA A 320 -8.46 62.02 16.46
N GLU A 321 -9.06 60.96 15.91
CA GLU A 321 -9.70 61.06 14.58
C GLU A 321 -10.73 59.94 14.31
N ALA A 322 -12.01 60.23 14.61
CA ALA A 322 -13.14 59.33 14.35
C ALA A 322 -13.35 58.87 12.88
N PRO A 323 -12.89 59.57 11.82
CA PRO A 323 -12.97 59.03 10.45
C PRO A 323 -11.87 58.01 10.12
N GLU A 324 -10.68 58.10 10.72
CA GLU A 324 -9.55 57.20 10.41
C GLU A 324 -9.74 55.82 11.06
N GLU A 325 -10.32 55.78 12.27
CA GLU A 325 -10.68 54.53 12.96
C GLU A 325 -11.70 53.69 12.18
N ARG A 326 -12.62 54.33 11.44
CA ARG A 326 -13.62 53.62 10.61
C ARG A 326 -12.99 52.96 9.39
N ASP A 327 -12.05 53.64 8.74
CA ASP A 327 -11.34 53.11 7.58
C ASP A 327 -10.41 51.95 7.99
N ASP A 328 -9.78 52.02 9.17
CA ASP A 328 -9.01 50.90 9.73
C ASP A 328 -9.90 49.69 10.08
N ALA A 329 -11.04 49.92 10.76
CA ALA A 329 -12.00 48.85 11.07
C ALA A 329 -12.56 48.18 9.80
N GLN A 330 -12.84 48.96 8.75
CA GLN A 330 -13.28 48.44 7.45
C GLN A 330 -12.17 47.60 6.77
N ARG A 331 -10.91 48.06 6.82
CA ARG A 331 -9.77 47.29 6.31
C ARG A 331 -9.57 45.98 7.07
N GLN A 332 -9.74 45.98 8.39
CA GLN A 332 -9.65 44.78 9.21
C GLN A 332 -10.78 43.78 8.92
N LEU A 333 -12.01 44.26 8.71
CA LEU A 333 -13.13 43.40 8.32
C LEU A 333 -12.90 42.78 6.93
N ALA A 334 -12.46 43.58 5.95
CA ALA A 334 -12.12 43.08 4.62
C ALA A 334 -10.98 42.05 4.65
N ALA A 335 -9.99 42.23 5.52
CA ALA A 335 -8.93 41.26 5.75
C ALA A 335 -9.46 39.96 6.40
N ALA A 336 -10.42 40.06 7.33
CA ALA A 336 -11.07 38.90 7.93
C ALA A 336 -11.92 38.12 6.91
N ASP A 337 -12.68 38.81 6.06
CA ASP A 337 -13.43 38.19 4.96
C ASP A 337 -12.49 37.46 3.98
N ALA A 338 -11.35 38.07 3.63
CA ALA A 338 -10.36 37.44 2.77
C ALA A 338 -9.72 36.20 3.42
N TYR A 339 -9.46 36.24 4.73
CA TYR A 339 -8.94 35.09 5.48
C TYR A 339 -9.97 33.95 5.55
N LEU A 340 -11.25 34.27 5.75
CA LEU A 340 -12.34 33.27 5.73
C LEU A 340 -12.41 32.56 4.39
N LEU A 341 -12.42 33.30 3.27
CA LEU A 341 -12.44 32.72 1.93
C LEU A 341 -11.23 31.80 1.65
N GLU A 342 -10.05 32.20 2.12
CA GLU A 342 -8.84 31.38 2.01
C GLU A 342 -8.94 30.09 2.86
N ALA A 343 -9.50 30.19 4.07
CA ALA A 343 -9.73 29.04 4.94
C ALA A 343 -10.73 28.06 4.32
N GLU A 344 -11.85 28.55 3.77
CA GLU A 344 -12.87 27.75 3.06
C GLU A 344 -12.24 27.01 1.88
N THR A 345 -11.51 27.73 1.02
CA THR A 345 -10.84 27.14 -0.16
C THR A 345 -9.85 26.04 0.25
N ARG A 346 -9.12 26.22 1.37
CA ARG A 346 -8.21 25.20 1.90
C ARG A 346 -8.94 23.99 2.48
N ALA A 347 -10.04 24.22 3.19
CA ALA A 347 -10.87 23.16 3.73
C ALA A 347 -11.47 22.29 2.63
N GLU A 348 -12.02 22.91 1.57
CA GLU A 348 -12.52 22.20 0.39
C GLU A 348 -11.42 21.38 -0.28
N ALA A 349 -10.23 21.96 -0.50
CA ALA A 349 -9.12 21.25 -1.11
C ALA A 349 -8.60 20.08 -0.25
N ALA A 350 -8.56 20.25 1.07
CA ALA A 350 -8.15 19.20 2.00
C ALA A 350 -9.18 18.05 2.04
N TYR A 351 -10.47 18.38 2.05
CA TYR A 351 -11.55 17.43 1.97
C TYR A 351 -11.53 16.65 0.64
N ALA A 352 -11.44 17.34 -0.49
CA ALA A 352 -11.38 16.71 -1.82
C ALA A 352 -10.17 15.79 -1.98
N ARG A 353 -9.03 16.14 -1.37
CA ARG A 353 -7.85 15.27 -1.34
C ARG A 353 -8.09 14.02 -0.48
N ALA A 354 -8.72 14.17 0.69
CA ALA A 354 -8.99 13.05 1.58
C ALA A 354 -9.99 12.07 0.96
N SER A 355 -11.07 12.57 0.35
CA SER A 355 -12.05 11.74 -0.35
C SER A 355 -11.48 11.06 -1.59
N ALA A 356 -10.62 11.74 -2.36
CA ALA A 356 -9.94 11.13 -3.51
C ALA A 356 -8.99 9.99 -3.09
N LEU A 357 -8.26 10.13 -1.99
CA LEU A 357 -7.38 9.09 -1.46
C LEU A 357 -8.16 7.89 -0.91
N ASP A 358 -9.32 8.13 -0.31
CA ASP A 358 -10.20 7.08 0.16
C ASP A 358 -10.80 6.30 -1.02
N ALA A 359 -11.38 7.01 -1.99
CA ALA A 359 -11.94 6.42 -3.21
C ALA A 359 -10.90 5.69 -4.08
N GLY A 360 -9.66 6.17 -4.11
CA GLY A 360 -8.57 5.56 -4.89
C GLY A 360 -8.12 4.19 -4.36
N GLY A 361 -8.33 3.88 -3.08
CA GLY A 361 -8.08 2.53 -2.56
C GLY A 361 -6.64 2.00 -2.77
N LEU A 362 -6.53 0.91 -3.53
CA LEU A 362 -5.25 0.29 -3.93
C LEU A 362 -4.67 0.83 -5.24
N ASP A 363 -5.31 1.80 -5.91
CA ASP A 363 -4.77 2.38 -7.14
C ASP A 363 -3.51 3.24 -6.84
N PRO A 364 -2.41 3.07 -7.61
CA PRO A 364 -1.13 3.75 -7.38
C PRO A 364 -1.16 5.28 -7.41
#